data_AF-A0A0Q9JFK9-F1
#
_entry.id   AF-A0A0Q9JFK9-F1
#
_cell.length_a   1.000
_cell.length_b   1.000
_cell.length_c   1.000
_cell.angle_alpha   90.00
_cell.angle_beta   90.00
_cell.angle_gamma   90.00
#
_symmetry.space_group_name_H-M   'P 1'
#
loop_
_entity.id
_entity.type
_entity.pdbx_description
1 polymer ?
#
loop_
_entity_poly.entity_id
_entity_poly.type
_entity_poly.pdbx_seq_one_letter_code
_entity_poly.pdbx_strand_id
1 'polypeptide(L)'
;MANRLTTFGNDLYTGKRSFNFVGGRKKWYAIAGALIILTVLIPVLRGVNFSIEFRGGSQFQIAGVENATSQPGIDAVASVVPDATAHVTIVGGDGVRVQTDQLEQEDSRAVTTALAEAYDVPESEVTSSFIGPSWGADVTRQALVGLLAFVLLAAIIMALYFRTWKMSLAAILALIGDLVVTVGIYSAVGFEISPAATIGILTILSYSLYDTVVVFDKIRENTAEDGQESRRTFAESVNLAVNQTLVRSINTSVVAALPVAAILFIGAGVLGADTLRDISLALLIGIIVGTWSTVFIAAPLYSQLREGEPAIRRHEQKVLKERERAASAVRDVASLPGT
;
A
#
# COMPACT_ATOMS: atom_id res chain seq x y z
N MET A 1 -5.55 -26.93 -27.39
CA MET A 1 -6.12 -26.87 -26.02
C MET A 1 -5.83 -25.49 -25.46
N ALA A 2 -6.84 -24.68 -25.13
CA ALA A 2 -6.61 -23.46 -24.38
C ALA A 2 -6.02 -23.81 -23.00
N ASN A 3 -4.94 -23.14 -22.61
CA ASN A 3 -4.33 -23.31 -21.30
C ASN A 3 -5.39 -23.00 -20.20
N ARG A 4 -5.42 -23.75 -19.09
CA ARG A 4 -6.46 -23.58 -18.04
C ARG A 4 -6.57 -22.13 -17.55
N LEU A 5 -5.45 -21.40 -17.53
CA LEU A 5 -5.39 -19.99 -17.18
C LEU A 5 -6.09 -19.07 -18.21
N THR A 6 -5.97 -19.36 -19.52
CA THR A 6 -6.60 -18.55 -20.56
C THR A 6 -8.11 -18.79 -20.63
N THR A 7 -8.56 -20.03 -20.37
CA THR A 7 -9.99 -20.32 -20.21
C THR A 7 -10.56 -19.61 -18.99
N PHE A 8 -9.86 -19.63 -17.84
CA PHE A 8 -10.30 -18.94 -16.63
C PHE A 8 -10.45 -17.43 -16.83
N GLY A 9 -9.46 -16.77 -17.45
CA GLY A 9 -9.54 -15.33 -17.72
C GLY A 9 -10.64 -14.96 -18.72
N ASN A 10 -10.83 -15.77 -19.76
CA ASN A 10 -11.90 -15.55 -20.73
C ASN A 10 -13.30 -15.75 -20.11
N ASP A 11 -13.45 -16.73 -19.21
CA ASP A 11 -14.69 -16.97 -18.49
C ASP A 11 -15.04 -15.79 -17.55
N LEU A 12 -14.04 -15.21 -16.89
CA LEU A 12 -14.21 -13.98 -16.10
C LEU A 12 -14.57 -12.77 -16.98
N TYR A 13 -13.89 -12.62 -18.11
CA TYR A 13 -14.12 -11.50 -19.03
C TYR A 13 -15.51 -11.52 -19.66
N THR A 14 -15.97 -12.71 -20.06
CA THR A 14 -17.31 -12.91 -20.64
C THR A 14 -18.42 -12.98 -19.59
N GLY A 15 -18.08 -12.99 -18.30
CA GLY A 15 -19.03 -13.13 -17.19
C GLY A 15 -19.59 -14.55 -17.01
N LYS A 16 -19.09 -15.56 -17.76
CA LYS A 16 -19.43 -16.98 -17.55
C LYS A 16 -19.05 -17.46 -16.14
N ARG A 17 -17.97 -16.91 -15.59
CA ARG A 17 -17.63 -17.00 -14.16
C ARG A 17 -17.64 -15.58 -13.60
N SER A 18 -18.28 -15.39 -12.46
CA SER A 18 -18.32 -14.09 -11.79
C SER A 18 -18.25 -14.27 -10.28
N PHE A 19 -17.27 -13.63 -9.66
CA PHE A 19 -17.20 -13.47 -8.22
C PHE A 19 -17.99 -12.23 -7.81
N ASN A 20 -18.79 -12.35 -6.75
CA ASN A 20 -19.65 -11.27 -6.28
C ASN A 20 -18.93 -10.35 -5.28
N PHE A 21 -18.07 -9.48 -5.79
CA PHE A 21 -17.34 -8.48 -5.00
C PHE A 21 -18.27 -7.39 -4.46
N VAL A 22 -19.11 -6.82 -5.33
CA VAL A 22 -19.98 -5.68 -4.99
C VAL A 22 -21.11 -6.09 -4.05
N GLY A 23 -21.76 -7.23 -4.27
CA GLY A 23 -22.80 -7.74 -3.36
C GLY A 23 -22.24 -8.16 -2.00
N GLY A 24 -20.96 -8.52 -1.94
CA GLY A 24 -20.24 -8.85 -0.70
C GLY A 24 -19.75 -7.64 0.11
N ARG A 25 -20.00 -6.40 -0.33
CA ARG A 25 -19.38 -5.17 0.21
C ARG A 25 -19.36 -5.03 1.72
N LYS A 26 -20.41 -5.45 2.43
CA LYS A 26 -20.47 -5.36 3.91
C LYS A 26 -19.35 -6.17 4.58
N LYS A 27 -19.03 -7.35 4.05
CA LYS A 27 -17.95 -8.20 4.56
C LYS A 27 -16.60 -7.53 4.30
N TRP A 28 -16.40 -6.99 3.10
CA TRP A 28 -15.14 -6.33 2.72
C TRP A 28 -14.91 -5.04 3.50
N TYR A 29 -15.95 -4.23 3.74
CA TYR A 29 -15.85 -3.05 4.60
C TYR A 29 -15.57 -3.41 6.05
N ALA A 30 -16.15 -4.50 6.58
CA ALA A 30 -15.83 -4.97 7.92
C ALA A 30 -14.36 -5.39 8.03
N ILE A 31 -13.85 -6.11 7.02
CA ILE A 31 -12.43 -6.52 6.97
C ILE A 31 -11.51 -5.28 6.85
N ALA A 32 -11.81 -4.35 5.94
CA ALA A 32 -11.04 -3.11 5.79
C ALA A 32 -11.06 -2.27 7.07
N GLY A 33 -12.23 -2.11 7.69
CA GLY A 33 -12.38 -1.38 8.94
C GLY A 33 -11.58 -2.02 10.07
N ALA A 34 -11.62 -3.34 10.21
CA ALA A 34 -10.82 -4.07 11.19
C ALA A 34 -9.32 -3.92 10.92
N LEU A 35 -8.89 -4.02 9.66
CA LEU A 35 -7.49 -3.81 9.27
C LEU A 35 -7.04 -2.40 9.60
N ILE A 36 -7.79 -1.37 9.19
CA ILE A 36 -7.49 0.04 9.49
C ILE A 36 -7.40 0.26 11.01
N ILE A 37 -8.35 -0.26 11.78
CA ILE A 37 -8.33 -0.13 13.25
C ILE A 37 -7.06 -0.78 13.81
N LEU A 38 -6.72 -2.00 13.36
CA LEU A 38 -5.54 -2.71 13.84
C LEU A 38 -4.24 -1.95 13.47
N THR A 39 -4.14 -1.48 12.24
CA THR A 39 -2.94 -0.81 11.72
C THR A 39 -2.78 0.60 12.24
N VAL A 40 -3.85 1.24 12.74
CA VAL A 40 -3.78 2.52 13.46
C VAL A 40 -3.54 2.32 14.95
N LEU A 41 -4.14 1.31 15.57
CA LEU A 41 -4.02 1.08 17.01
C LEU A 41 -2.61 0.67 17.42
N ILE A 42 -1.95 -0.20 16.64
CA ILE A 42 -0.60 -0.67 16.98
C ILE A 42 0.40 0.50 17.07
N PRO A 43 0.51 1.41 16.08
CA PRO A 43 1.46 2.52 16.16
C PRO A 43 1.06 3.57 17.19
N VAL A 44 -0.24 3.76 17.48
CA VAL A 44 -0.69 4.66 18.56
C VAL A 44 -0.26 4.14 19.94
N LEU A 45 -0.29 2.83 20.14
CA LEU A 45 0.08 2.21 21.42
C LEU A 45 1.58 2.00 21.60
N ARG A 46 2.30 1.63 20.54
CA ARG A 46 3.75 1.33 20.60
C ARG A 46 4.65 2.51 20.21
N GLY A 47 4.08 3.55 19.60
CA GLY A 47 4.83 4.58 18.90
C GLY A 47 5.17 4.17 17.47
N VAL A 48 5.42 5.18 16.63
CA VAL A 48 5.94 5.01 15.28
C VAL A 48 7.45 5.19 15.32
N ASN A 49 8.21 4.22 14.83
CA ASN A 49 9.66 4.31 14.68
C ASN A 49 9.97 5.20 13.48
N PHE A 50 10.36 6.44 13.72
CA PHE A 50 10.82 7.35 12.67
C PHE A 50 12.33 7.38 12.66
N SER A 51 12.88 7.57 11.47
CA SER A 51 14.32 7.64 11.33
C SER A 51 14.95 8.91 11.86
N ILE A 52 16.27 8.87 12.07
CA ILE A 52 17.02 10.04 12.51
C ILE A 52 16.92 11.20 11.50
N GLU A 53 16.64 10.92 10.22
CA GLU A 53 16.37 11.95 9.22
C GLU A 53 15.07 12.73 9.49
N PHE A 54 14.13 12.18 10.26
CA PHE A 54 12.91 12.86 10.69
C PHE A 54 13.01 13.42 12.11
N ARG A 55 13.65 12.68 13.03
CA ARG A 55 13.74 13.06 14.45
C ARG A 55 14.92 14.00 14.76
N GLY A 56 15.96 13.99 13.93
CA GLY A 56 17.28 14.48 14.30
C GLY A 56 18.03 13.45 15.14
N GLY A 57 19.35 13.43 15.03
CA GLY A 57 20.16 12.41 15.71
C GLY A 57 21.63 12.43 15.31
N SER A 58 22.41 11.57 15.96
CA SER A 58 23.82 11.37 15.66
C SER A 58 24.02 10.10 14.84
N GLN A 59 24.88 10.17 13.83
CA GLN A 59 25.25 9.04 12.99
C GLN A 59 26.76 8.86 13.00
N PHE A 60 27.21 7.63 13.17
CA PHE A 60 28.60 7.23 13.09
C PHE A 60 28.75 6.24 11.95
N GLN A 61 29.76 6.44 11.11
CA GLN A 61 30.09 5.52 10.04
C GLN A 61 31.52 5.04 10.23
N ILE A 62 31.66 3.74 10.44
CA ILE A 62 32.91 3.03 10.64
C ILE A 62 33.24 2.29 9.35
N ALA A 63 34.49 2.36 8.88
CA ALA A 63 34.98 1.59 7.74
C ALA A 63 36.08 0.59 8.17
N GLY A 64 36.33 -0.42 7.34
CA GLY A 64 37.41 -1.39 7.55
C GLY A 64 37.18 -2.39 8.68
N VAL A 65 35.91 -2.64 9.05
CA VAL A 65 35.54 -3.58 10.10
C VAL A 65 35.61 -5.02 9.58
N GLU A 66 36.51 -5.84 10.15
CA GLU A 66 36.55 -7.27 9.87
C GLU A 66 35.35 -8.00 10.51
N ASN A 67 34.62 -8.80 9.72
CA ASN A 67 33.42 -9.53 10.16
C ASN A 67 32.39 -8.62 10.87
N ALA A 68 32.00 -7.54 10.18
CA ALA A 68 31.10 -6.53 10.71
C ALA A 68 29.79 -7.15 11.25
N THR A 69 29.53 -6.92 12.55
CA THR A 69 28.31 -7.34 13.26
C THR A 69 27.69 -6.16 14.00
N SER A 70 26.40 -6.24 14.30
CA SER A 70 25.65 -5.13 14.91
C SER A 70 25.88 -4.97 16.41
N GLN A 71 26.17 -6.06 17.13
CA GLN A 71 26.22 -6.07 18.60
C GLN A 71 27.30 -5.13 19.19
N PRO A 72 28.56 -5.10 18.68
CA PRO A 72 29.59 -4.24 19.26
C PRO A 72 29.22 -2.76 19.23
N GLY A 73 28.55 -2.30 18.17
CA GLY A 73 28.08 -0.92 18.06
C GLY A 73 26.97 -0.57 19.06
N ILE A 74 26.06 -1.51 19.33
CA ILE A 74 25.01 -1.33 20.34
C ILE A 74 25.63 -1.21 21.72
N ASP A 75 26.55 -2.12 22.05
CA ASP A 75 27.21 -2.17 23.36
C ASP A 75 28.10 -0.94 23.59
N ALA A 76 28.82 -0.48 22.55
CA ALA A 76 29.65 0.72 22.60
C ALA A 76 28.81 1.97 22.90
N VAL A 77 27.68 2.17 22.21
CA VAL A 77 26.79 3.31 22.51
C VAL A 77 26.24 3.20 23.92
N ALA A 78 25.75 2.03 24.34
CA ALA A 78 25.20 1.82 25.68
C ALA A 78 26.23 2.01 26.81
N SER A 79 27.52 1.81 26.53
CA SER A 79 28.59 2.04 27.51
C SER A 79 28.82 3.51 27.82
N VAL A 80 28.52 4.41 26.86
CA VAL A 80 28.68 5.86 27.00
C VAL A 80 27.36 6.49 27.41
N VAL A 81 26.28 6.11 26.74
CA VAL A 81 24.93 6.64 26.94
C VAL A 81 23.96 5.47 27.15
N PRO A 82 23.78 5.00 28.40
CA PRO A 82 23.03 3.78 28.70
C PRO A 82 21.56 3.79 28.25
N ASP A 83 20.94 4.96 28.22
CA ASP A 83 19.54 5.14 27.86
C ASP A 83 19.33 5.43 26.36
N ALA A 84 20.42 5.55 25.58
CA ALA A 84 20.32 5.84 24.15
C ALA A 84 19.95 4.58 23.36
N THR A 85 18.99 4.72 22.44
CA THR A 85 18.67 3.63 21.51
C THR A 85 19.65 3.71 20.33
N ALA A 86 20.40 2.63 20.09
CA ALA A 86 21.31 2.52 18.96
C ALA A 86 20.72 1.60 17.87
N HIS A 87 20.71 2.08 16.63
CA HIS A 87 20.39 1.29 15.44
C HIS A 87 21.69 1.05 14.67
N VAL A 88 22.08 -0.21 14.49
CA VAL A 88 23.34 -0.59 13.84
C VAL A 88 23.08 -1.35 12.56
N THR A 89 23.65 -0.85 11.47
CA THR A 89 23.53 -1.37 10.11
C THR A 89 24.90 -1.72 9.56
N ILE A 90 24.99 -2.85 8.86
CA ILE A 90 26.21 -3.25 8.14
C ILE A 90 26.14 -2.72 6.71
N VAL A 91 27.18 -2.03 6.25
CA VAL A 91 27.26 -1.37 4.95
C VAL A 91 28.39 -2.01 4.14
N GLY A 92 28.07 -2.66 3.02
CA GLY A 92 29.10 -3.17 2.10
C GLY A 92 29.93 -4.37 2.58
N GLY A 93 29.69 -4.87 3.80
CA GLY A 93 30.34 -6.05 4.38
C GLY A 93 31.50 -5.73 5.34
N ASP A 94 32.12 -4.56 5.19
CA ASP A 94 33.23 -4.05 6.01
C ASP A 94 32.95 -2.65 6.62
N GLY A 95 31.82 -2.04 6.29
CA GLY A 95 31.35 -0.80 6.90
C GLY A 95 30.30 -1.06 7.97
N VAL A 96 30.28 -0.25 9.01
CA VAL A 96 29.22 -0.22 10.02
C VAL A 96 28.66 1.20 10.11
N ARG A 97 27.34 1.32 10.18
CA ARG A 97 26.66 2.57 10.48
C ARG A 97 25.92 2.42 11.80
N VAL A 98 26.17 3.33 12.73
CA VAL A 98 25.49 3.40 14.02
C VAL A 98 24.71 4.70 14.07
N GLN A 99 23.41 4.62 14.32
CA GLN A 99 22.52 5.76 14.45
C GLN A 99 21.93 5.79 15.85
N THR A 100 21.84 6.98 16.43
CA THR A 100 21.29 7.17 17.77
C THR A 100 20.58 8.51 17.86
N ASP A 101 19.90 8.74 18.98
CA ASP A 101 19.30 10.02 19.31
C ASP A 101 20.37 11.13 19.34
N GLN A 102 19.93 12.39 19.40
CA GLN A 102 20.87 13.51 19.42
C GLN A 102 21.80 13.42 20.63
N LEU A 103 23.10 13.29 20.37
CA LEU A 103 24.15 13.29 21.40
C LEU A 103 24.75 14.69 21.58
N GLU A 104 25.20 14.98 22.80
CA GLU A 104 26.06 16.13 23.04
C GLU A 104 27.45 15.91 22.42
N GLN A 105 28.21 16.99 22.24
CA GLN A 105 29.51 16.91 21.57
C GLN A 105 30.52 16.06 22.35
N GLU A 106 30.44 16.06 23.68
CA GLU A 106 31.29 15.24 24.54
C GLU A 106 30.93 13.75 24.40
N ASP A 107 29.65 13.41 24.52
CA ASP A 107 29.14 12.06 24.32
C ASP A 107 29.44 11.54 22.92
N SER A 108 29.29 12.37 21.88
CA SER A 108 29.60 11.97 20.51
C SER A 108 31.08 11.61 20.33
N ARG A 109 32.01 12.28 21.03
CA ARG A 109 33.43 11.91 20.97
C ARG A 109 33.69 10.63 21.73
N ALA A 110 33.10 10.48 22.92
CA ALA A 110 33.23 9.27 23.72
C ALA A 110 32.66 8.04 22.98
N VAL A 111 31.52 8.18 22.30
CA VAL A 111 30.94 7.15 21.43
C VAL A 111 31.85 6.85 20.24
N THR A 112 32.45 7.85 19.60
CA THR A 112 33.46 7.64 18.54
C THR A 112 34.62 6.77 19.02
N THR A 113 35.20 7.08 20.18
CA THR A 113 36.30 6.29 20.77
C THR A 113 35.84 4.87 21.13
N ALA A 114 34.68 4.74 21.78
CA ALA A 114 34.13 3.43 22.14
C ALA A 114 33.83 2.56 20.90
N LEU A 115 33.35 3.15 19.82
CA LEU A 115 33.11 2.44 18.55
C LEU A 115 34.41 2.02 17.88
N ALA A 116 35.44 2.86 17.92
CA ALA A 116 36.77 2.52 17.39
C ALA A 116 37.36 1.31 18.14
N GLU A 117 37.29 1.32 19.48
CA GLU A 117 37.74 0.20 20.32
C GLU A 117 36.90 -1.07 20.11
N ALA A 118 35.58 -0.95 20.04
CA ALA A 118 34.67 -2.10 19.91
C ALA A 118 34.82 -2.83 18.57
N TYR A 119 35.22 -2.11 17.51
CA TYR A 119 35.43 -2.67 16.17
C TYR A 119 36.90 -2.89 15.81
N ASP A 120 37.83 -2.63 16.73
CA ASP A 120 39.29 -2.76 16.54
C ASP A 120 39.82 -1.98 15.32
N VAL A 121 39.32 -0.75 15.14
CA VAL A 121 39.73 0.16 14.07
C VAL A 121 40.27 1.47 14.64
N PRO A 122 41.15 2.19 13.93
CA PRO A 122 41.60 3.50 14.39
C PRO A 122 40.44 4.50 14.36
N GLU A 123 40.41 5.46 15.29
CA GLU A 123 39.37 6.50 15.35
C GLU A 123 39.23 7.30 14.04
N SER A 124 40.29 7.38 13.22
CA SER A 124 40.25 8.02 11.90
C SER A 124 39.29 7.36 10.92
N GLU A 125 38.93 6.08 11.14
CA GLU A 125 37.95 5.35 10.33
C GLU A 125 36.52 5.52 10.87
N VAL A 126 36.33 6.22 11.98
CA VAL A 126 35.01 6.53 12.56
C VAL A 126 34.63 7.97 12.23
N THR A 127 33.76 8.12 11.23
CA THR A 127 33.19 9.42 10.86
C THR A 127 31.91 9.68 11.62
N SER A 128 31.88 10.72 12.45
CA SER A 128 30.64 11.21 13.08
C SER A 128 29.99 12.30 12.23
N SER A 129 28.67 12.22 12.06
CA SER A 129 27.83 13.24 11.46
C SER A 129 26.58 13.46 12.32
N PHE A 130 26.02 14.65 12.24
CA PHE A 130 24.85 15.05 13.02
C PHE A 130 23.75 15.54 12.10
N ILE A 131 22.54 15.05 12.32
CA ILE A 131 21.33 15.51 11.64
C ILE A 131 20.58 16.45 12.57
N GLY A 132 20.57 17.73 12.21
CA GLY A 132 19.95 18.78 13.02
C GLY A 132 18.41 18.70 13.07
N PRO A 133 17.77 19.16 14.17
CA PRO A 133 16.32 19.17 14.30
C PRO A 133 15.60 19.95 13.20
N SER A 134 16.25 21.01 12.68
CA SER A 134 15.72 21.79 11.55
C SER A 134 15.62 20.97 10.27
N TRP A 135 16.60 20.10 10.01
CA TRP A 135 16.58 19.21 8.85
C TRP A 135 15.42 18.23 8.97
N GLY A 136 15.25 17.59 10.13
CA GLY A 136 14.14 16.65 10.36
C GLY A 136 12.77 17.31 10.23
N ALA A 137 12.61 18.53 10.76
CA ALA A 137 11.39 19.32 10.60
C ALA A 137 11.12 19.67 9.13
N ASP A 138 12.14 20.08 8.38
CA ASP A 138 12.02 20.41 6.95
C ASP A 138 11.66 19.19 6.10
N VAL A 139 12.31 18.05 6.33
CA VAL A 139 12.02 16.79 5.63
C VAL A 139 10.61 16.31 5.94
N THR A 140 10.20 16.32 7.21
CA THR A 140 8.83 15.98 7.63
C THR A 140 7.82 16.89 6.92
N ARG A 141 8.07 18.19 6.91
CA ARG A 141 7.20 19.18 6.25
C ARG A 141 7.11 18.91 4.74
N GLN A 142 8.23 18.64 4.07
CA GLN A 142 8.24 18.33 2.64
C GLN A 142 7.49 17.04 2.33
N ALA A 143 7.64 15.99 3.14
CA ALA A 143 6.91 14.74 2.98
C ALA A 143 5.39 14.94 3.11
N LEU A 144 4.94 15.69 4.12
CA LEU A 144 3.52 16.01 4.32
C LEU A 144 2.96 16.87 3.17
N VAL A 145 3.69 17.91 2.76
CA VAL A 145 3.29 18.77 1.64
C VAL A 145 3.22 17.96 0.34
N GLY A 146 4.21 17.09 0.08
CA GLY A 146 4.25 16.22 -1.09
C GLY A 146 3.06 15.25 -1.12
N LEU A 147 2.74 14.63 0.02
CA LEU A 147 1.59 13.74 0.14
C LEU A 147 0.27 14.48 -0.10
N LEU A 148 0.06 15.63 0.55
CA LEU A 148 -1.15 16.43 0.37
C LEU A 148 -1.30 16.94 -1.07
N ALA A 149 -0.21 17.40 -1.67
CA ALA A 149 -0.18 17.82 -3.06
C ALA A 149 -0.52 16.64 -4.00
N PHE A 150 0.05 15.46 -3.76
CA PHE A 150 -0.25 14.25 -4.51
C PHE A 150 -1.73 13.88 -4.42
N VAL A 151 -2.30 13.77 -3.21
CA VAL A 151 -3.71 13.41 -3.02
C VAL A 151 -4.64 14.44 -3.67
N LEU A 152 -4.34 15.73 -3.53
CA LEU A 152 -5.14 16.80 -4.14
C LEU A 152 -5.08 16.76 -5.67
N LEU A 153 -3.88 16.66 -6.25
CA LEU A 153 -3.70 16.57 -7.70
C LEU A 153 -4.34 15.31 -8.27
N ALA A 154 -4.16 14.16 -7.60
CA ALA A 154 -4.83 12.91 -7.95
C ALA A 154 -6.35 13.09 -7.94
N ALA A 155 -6.92 13.69 -6.88
CA ALA A 155 -8.36 13.92 -6.79
C ALA A 155 -8.89 14.80 -7.93
N ILE A 156 -8.17 15.89 -8.24
CA ILE A 156 -8.52 16.81 -9.34
C ILE A 156 -8.45 16.10 -10.69
N ILE A 157 -7.33 15.44 -10.99
CA ILE A 157 -7.13 14.74 -12.26
C ILE A 157 -8.19 13.65 -12.44
N MET A 158 -8.46 12.85 -11.40
CA MET A 158 -9.48 11.81 -11.43
C MET A 158 -10.88 12.40 -11.65
N ALA A 159 -11.20 13.53 -11.00
CA ALA A 159 -12.48 14.20 -11.19
C ALA A 159 -12.66 14.72 -12.63
N LEU A 160 -11.60 15.30 -13.21
CA LEU A 160 -11.59 15.79 -14.59
C LEU A 160 -11.65 14.64 -15.61
N TYR A 161 -10.85 13.60 -15.40
CA TYR A 161 -10.73 12.44 -16.29
C TYR A 161 -12.03 11.65 -16.36
N PHE A 162 -12.60 11.28 -15.20
CA PHE A 162 -13.84 10.49 -15.12
C PHE A 162 -15.10 11.32 -15.29
N ARG A 163 -15.00 12.66 -15.28
CA ARG A 163 -16.12 13.60 -15.33
C ARG A 163 -17.21 13.33 -14.27
N THR A 164 -16.85 12.61 -13.21
CA THR A 164 -17.76 12.12 -12.16
C THR A 164 -17.04 12.23 -10.82
N TRP A 165 -17.47 13.17 -9.97
CA TRP A 165 -16.84 13.38 -8.66
C TRP A 165 -16.94 12.15 -7.74
N LYS A 166 -17.97 11.32 -7.89
CA LYS A 166 -18.16 10.09 -7.09
C LYS A 166 -17.12 9.01 -7.41
N MET A 167 -16.66 8.92 -8.67
CA MET A 167 -15.55 8.04 -9.04
C MET A 167 -14.26 8.54 -8.40
N SER A 168 -13.96 9.84 -8.52
CA SER A 168 -12.79 10.42 -7.85
C SER A 168 -12.84 10.20 -6.33
N LEU A 169 -13.98 10.45 -5.67
CA LEU A 169 -14.12 10.24 -4.24
C LEU A 169 -13.88 8.77 -3.83
N ALA A 170 -14.48 7.81 -4.55
CA ALA A 170 -14.29 6.40 -4.22
C ALA A 170 -12.83 5.95 -4.38
N ALA A 171 -12.15 6.40 -5.44
CA ALA A 171 -10.74 6.12 -5.68
C ALA A 171 -9.83 6.73 -4.59
N ILE A 172 -10.06 8.00 -4.23
CA ILE A 172 -9.25 8.70 -3.22
C ILE A 172 -9.46 8.13 -1.83
N LEU A 173 -10.69 7.75 -1.46
CA LEU A 173 -10.95 7.09 -0.16
C LEU A 173 -10.27 5.73 -0.06
N ALA A 174 -10.26 4.94 -1.15
CA ALA A 174 -9.51 3.69 -1.20
C ALA A 174 -8.00 3.94 -1.08
N LEU A 175 -7.46 4.92 -1.81
CA LEU A 175 -6.04 5.30 -1.77
C LEU A 175 -5.59 5.78 -0.39
N ILE A 176 -6.42 6.55 0.32
CA ILE A 176 -6.14 6.95 1.71
C ILE A 176 -6.14 5.72 2.62
N GLY A 177 -7.08 4.79 2.41
CA GLY A 177 -7.08 3.49 3.09
C GLY A 177 -5.79 2.72 2.87
N ASP A 178 -5.30 2.67 1.63
CA ASP A 178 -4.04 2.00 1.27
C ASP A 178 -2.85 2.60 1.99
N LEU A 179 -2.77 3.93 2.04
CA LEU A 179 -1.74 4.63 2.77
C LEU A 179 -1.76 4.26 4.26
N VAL A 180 -2.93 4.34 4.90
CA VAL A 180 -3.08 4.06 6.34
C VAL A 180 -2.73 2.61 6.66
N VAL A 181 -3.19 1.66 5.85
CA VAL A 181 -2.90 0.24 6.04
C VAL A 181 -1.43 -0.05 5.75
N THR A 182 -0.84 0.53 4.70
CA THR A 182 0.58 0.32 4.36
C THR A 182 1.49 0.86 5.45
N VAL A 183 1.31 2.13 5.86
CA VAL A 183 2.09 2.76 6.93
C VAL A 183 1.90 2.02 8.25
N GLY A 184 0.68 1.61 8.55
CA GLY A 184 0.39 0.96 9.82
C GLY A 184 0.90 -0.49 9.89
N ILE A 185 0.86 -1.27 8.79
CA ILE A 185 1.55 -2.57 8.72
C ILE A 185 3.05 -2.38 8.85
N TYR A 186 3.62 -1.43 8.10
CA TYR A 186 5.05 -1.11 8.13
C TYR A 186 5.52 -0.79 9.57
N SER A 187 4.78 0.09 10.24
CA SER A 187 5.03 0.48 11.63
C SER A 187 4.78 -0.66 12.62
N ALA A 188 3.77 -1.50 12.40
CA ALA A 188 3.42 -2.60 13.30
C ALA A 188 4.49 -3.69 13.36
N VAL A 189 5.24 -3.88 12.28
CA VAL A 189 6.39 -4.80 12.24
C VAL A 189 7.62 -4.18 12.93
N GLY A 190 7.59 -2.89 13.26
CA GLY A 190 8.66 -2.18 13.96
C GLY A 190 9.70 -1.57 13.01
N PHE A 191 9.43 -1.55 11.70
CA PHE A 191 10.31 -0.91 10.74
C PHE A 191 10.32 0.61 10.89
N GLU A 192 11.48 1.18 10.60
CA GLU A 192 11.75 2.60 10.72
C GLU A 192 11.25 3.35 9.48
N ILE A 193 10.38 4.34 9.68
CA ILE A 193 9.92 5.21 8.61
C ILE A 193 11.06 6.17 8.28
N SER A 194 11.78 5.85 7.20
CA SER A 194 12.85 6.66 6.62
C SER A 194 12.36 7.48 5.41
N PRO A 195 13.11 8.51 4.96
CA PRO A 195 12.81 9.20 3.70
C PRO A 195 12.75 8.23 2.51
N ALA A 196 13.59 7.19 2.52
CA ALA A 196 13.57 6.11 1.55
C ALA A 196 12.25 5.32 1.61
N ALA A 197 11.80 4.90 2.80
CA ALA A 197 10.50 4.26 2.98
C ALA A 197 9.36 5.14 2.47
N THR A 198 9.42 6.45 2.74
CA THR A 198 8.44 7.44 2.26
C THR A 198 8.37 7.49 0.74
N ILE A 199 9.52 7.48 0.04
CA ILE A 199 9.57 7.37 -1.43
C ILE A 199 8.88 6.08 -1.90
N GLY A 200 9.15 4.95 -1.24
CA GLY A 200 8.48 3.68 -1.51
C GLY A 200 6.96 3.78 -1.37
N ILE A 201 6.48 4.39 -0.28
CA ILE A 201 5.05 4.61 0.00
C ILE A 201 4.41 5.51 -1.09
N LEU A 202 5.00 6.66 -1.45
CA LEU A 202 4.42 7.51 -2.50
C LEU A 202 4.42 6.83 -3.87
N THR A 203 5.46 6.05 -4.17
CA THR A 203 5.56 5.29 -5.42
C THR A 203 4.42 4.29 -5.54
N ILE A 204 4.11 3.57 -4.45
CA ILE A 204 3.06 2.55 -4.50
C ILE A 204 1.64 3.15 -4.51
N LEU A 205 1.43 4.33 -3.93
CA LEU A 205 0.16 5.04 -4.12
C LEU A 205 -0.09 5.39 -5.59
N SER A 206 0.95 5.77 -6.32
CA SER A 206 0.84 6.04 -7.76
C SER A 206 0.49 4.79 -8.56
N TYR A 207 1.06 3.65 -8.18
CA TYR A 207 0.75 2.36 -8.79
C TYR A 207 -0.66 1.86 -8.45
N SER A 208 -1.11 2.00 -7.18
CA SER A 208 -2.49 1.68 -6.77
C SER A 208 -3.51 2.51 -7.57
N LEU A 209 -3.21 3.80 -7.78
CA LEU A 209 -4.04 4.68 -8.59
C LEU A 209 -4.15 4.19 -10.04
N TYR A 210 -3.05 3.70 -10.64
CA TYR A 210 -3.07 3.16 -12.01
C TYR A 210 -4.02 1.97 -12.14
N ASP A 211 -3.97 1.00 -11.21
CA ASP A 211 -4.92 -0.14 -11.21
C ASP A 211 -6.36 0.34 -11.02
N THR A 212 -6.59 1.28 -10.10
CA THR A 212 -7.91 1.89 -9.88
C THR A 212 -8.46 2.53 -11.15
N VAL A 213 -7.65 3.27 -11.91
CA VAL A 213 -8.07 3.91 -13.16
C VAL A 213 -8.53 2.87 -14.18
N VAL A 214 -7.79 1.79 -14.36
CA VAL A 214 -8.14 0.73 -15.32
C VAL A 214 -9.45 0.05 -14.95
N VAL A 215 -9.65 -0.28 -13.66
CA VAL A 215 -10.90 -0.86 -13.17
C VAL A 215 -12.06 0.12 -13.36
N PHE A 216 -11.84 1.41 -13.07
CA PHE A 216 -12.88 2.43 -13.15
C PHE A 216 -13.25 2.78 -14.59
N ASP A 217 -12.30 2.74 -15.52
CA ASP A 217 -12.58 2.82 -16.94
C ASP A 217 -13.46 1.67 -17.40
N LYS A 218 -13.18 0.44 -16.96
CA LYS A 218 -14.05 -0.70 -17.31
C LYS A 218 -15.43 -0.57 -16.68
N ILE A 219 -15.52 -0.03 -15.46
CA ILE A 219 -16.81 0.26 -14.83
C ILE A 219 -17.57 1.29 -15.65
N ARG A 220 -16.92 2.37 -16.08
CA ARG A 220 -17.51 3.41 -16.93
C ARG A 220 -17.96 2.85 -18.27
N GLU A 221 -17.14 2.03 -18.92
CA GLU A 221 -17.46 1.35 -20.18
C GLU A 221 -18.72 0.50 -19.99
N ASN A 222 -18.71 -0.45 -19.04
CA ASN A 222 -19.86 -1.32 -18.79
C ASN A 222 -21.12 -0.53 -18.45
N THR A 223 -21.02 0.48 -17.58
CA THR A 223 -22.19 1.26 -17.15
C THR A 223 -22.69 2.26 -18.19
N ALA A 224 -21.87 2.65 -19.17
CA ALA A 224 -22.26 3.50 -20.28
C ALA A 224 -22.82 2.67 -21.46
N GLU A 225 -22.16 1.57 -21.83
CA GLU A 225 -22.61 0.66 -22.89
C GLU A 225 -23.92 -0.04 -22.54
N ASP A 226 -24.13 -0.35 -21.26
CA ASP A 226 -25.36 -0.96 -20.77
C ASP A 226 -26.60 -0.05 -20.95
N GLY A 227 -26.43 1.26 -20.90
CA GLY A 227 -27.53 2.22 -21.11
C GLY A 227 -28.79 1.93 -20.28
N GLN A 228 -29.96 2.30 -20.82
CA GLN A 228 -31.30 2.03 -20.22
C GLN A 228 -31.89 0.67 -20.65
N GLU A 229 -31.22 -0.04 -21.56
CA GLU A 229 -31.70 -1.30 -22.15
C GLU A 229 -31.03 -2.54 -21.53
N SER A 230 -29.99 -2.36 -20.73
CA SER A 230 -29.33 -3.48 -20.07
C SER A 230 -30.26 -4.18 -19.09
N ARG A 231 -30.24 -5.51 -19.16
CA ARG A 231 -30.90 -6.41 -18.21
C ARG A 231 -30.11 -6.56 -16.91
N ARG A 232 -29.01 -5.83 -16.73
CA ARG A 232 -28.17 -5.83 -15.52
C ARG A 232 -28.49 -4.64 -14.63
N THR A 233 -28.41 -4.85 -13.32
CA THR A 233 -28.42 -3.75 -12.35
C THR A 233 -27.08 -3.01 -12.39
N PHE A 234 -27.05 -1.77 -11.89
CA PHE A 234 -25.80 -1.00 -11.85
C PHE A 234 -24.69 -1.74 -11.07
N ALA A 235 -25.05 -2.33 -9.92
CA ALA A 235 -24.13 -3.12 -9.11
C ALA A 235 -23.59 -4.36 -9.85
N GLU A 236 -24.42 -5.02 -10.68
CA GLU A 236 -23.99 -6.15 -11.52
C GLU A 236 -23.03 -5.71 -12.62
N SER A 237 -23.25 -4.54 -13.25
CA SER A 237 -22.34 -3.98 -14.26
C SER A 237 -20.99 -3.59 -13.66
N VAL A 238 -20.99 -2.99 -12.47
CA VAL A 238 -19.76 -2.71 -11.69
C VAL A 238 -19.06 -4.02 -11.34
N ASN A 239 -19.79 -5.02 -10.85
CA ASN A 239 -19.21 -6.31 -10.49
C ASN A 239 -18.61 -7.03 -11.71
N LEU A 240 -19.26 -6.97 -12.87
CA LEU A 240 -18.70 -7.53 -14.10
C LEU A 240 -17.39 -6.82 -14.49
N ALA A 241 -17.34 -5.49 -14.39
CA ALA A 241 -16.14 -4.73 -14.74
C ALA A 241 -14.93 -5.12 -13.87
N VAL A 242 -15.16 -5.35 -12.58
CA VAL A 242 -14.13 -5.85 -11.66
C VAL A 242 -13.68 -7.25 -12.07
N ASN A 243 -14.59 -8.16 -12.43
CA ASN A 243 -14.21 -9.50 -12.89
C ASN A 243 -13.44 -9.49 -14.22
N GLN A 244 -13.81 -8.60 -15.14
CA GLN A 244 -13.15 -8.43 -16.44
C GLN A 244 -11.70 -7.94 -16.32
N THR A 245 -11.43 -7.13 -15.30
CA THR A 245 -10.10 -6.55 -15.05
C THR A 245 -9.27 -7.37 -14.07
N LEU A 246 -9.88 -8.27 -13.28
CA LEU A 246 -9.23 -9.03 -12.22
C LEU A 246 -7.93 -9.74 -12.64
N VAL A 247 -7.94 -10.44 -13.78
CA VAL A 247 -6.73 -11.14 -14.27
C VAL A 247 -5.62 -10.16 -14.64
N ARG A 248 -5.98 -9.01 -15.22
CA ARG A 248 -5.02 -7.95 -15.51
C ARG A 248 -4.43 -7.41 -14.22
N SER A 249 -5.25 -7.02 -13.25
CA SER A 249 -4.81 -6.47 -11.96
C SER A 249 -3.90 -7.46 -11.22
N ILE A 250 -4.28 -8.75 -11.16
CA ILE A 250 -3.43 -9.79 -10.57
C ILE A 250 -2.09 -9.88 -11.30
N ASN A 251 -2.10 -9.94 -12.64
CA ASN A 251 -0.87 -10.07 -13.43
C ASN A 251 0.05 -8.86 -13.25
N THR A 252 -0.49 -7.64 -13.28
CA THR A 252 0.32 -6.43 -13.08
C THR A 252 0.93 -6.42 -11.69
N SER A 253 0.16 -6.81 -10.67
CA SER A 253 0.63 -6.80 -9.28
C SER A 253 1.66 -7.88 -9.01
N VAL A 254 1.49 -9.08 -9.58
CA VAL A 254 2.49 -10.16 -9.47
C VAL A 254 3.79 -9.78 -10.18
N VAL A 255 3.69 -9.22 -11.40
CA VAL A 255 4.87 -8.79 -12.17
C VAL A 255 5.62 -7.66 -11.44
N ALA A 256 4.91 -6.75 -10.76
CA ALA A 256 5.53 -5.73 -9.92
C ALA A 256 6.10 -6.28 -8.62
N ALA A 257 5.40 -7.21 -7.96
CA ALA A 257 5.78 -7.75 -6.66
C ALA A 257 7.01 -8.65 -6.73
N LEU A 258 7.20 -9.42 -7.81
CA LEU A 258 8.29 -10.41 -7.91
C LEU A 258 9.69 -9.77 -7.85
N PRO A 259 10.04 -8.75 -8.64
CA PRO A 259 11.34 -8.08 -8.52
C PRO A 259 11.51 -7.37 -7.18
N VAL A 260 10.46 -6.74 -6.67
CA VAL A 260 10.48 -6.05 -5.36
C VAL A 260 10.73 -7.05 -4.24
N ALA A 261 10.07 -8.21 -4.26
CA ALA A 261 10.31 -9.30 -3.32
C ALA A 261 11.73 -9.85 -3.47
N ALA A 262 12.25 -10.00 -4.69
CA ALA A 262 13.63 -10.42 -4.91
C ALA A 262 14.62 -9.42 -4.29
N ILE A 263 14.41 -8.11 -4.46
CA ILE A 263 15.25 -7.09 -3.80
C ILE A 263 15.10 -7.15 -2.28
N LEU A 264 13.87 -7.32 -1.77
CA LEU A 264 13.62 -7.42 -0.33
C LEU A 264 14.31 -8.64 0.30
N PHE A 265 14.21 -9.83 -0.30
CA PHE A 265 14.74 -11.05 0.31
C PHE A 265 16.23 -11.28 -0.01
N ILE A 266 16.65 -10.99 -1.24
CA ILE A 266 18.05 -11.20 -1.68
C ILE A 266 18.88 -9.97 -1.33
N GLY A 267 18.41 -8.77 -1.67
CA GLY A 267 19.13 -7.52 -1.43
C GLY A 267 19.25 -7.18 0.06
N ALA A 268 18.16 -7.32 0.83
CA ALA A 268 18.25 -7.08 2.27
C ALA A 268 18.86 -8.26 3.05
N GLY A 269 18.55 -9.50 2.65
CA GLY A 269 19.00 -10.68 3.39
C GLY A 269 20.46 -11.05 3.16
N VAL A 270 20.96 -10.90 1.92
CA VAL A 270 22.31 -11.36 1.53
C VAL A 270 23.30 -10.20 1.38
N LEU A 271 22.83 -9.01 0.97
CA LEU A 271 23.71 -7.88 0.67
C LEU A 271 23.70 -6.77 1.74
N GLY A 272 22.86 -6.88 2.78
CA GLY A 272 22.80 -5.91 3.88
C GLY A 272 22.37 -4.50 3.46
N ALA A 273 21.69 -4.34 2.31
CA ALA A 273 21.31 -3.03 1.81
C ALA A 273 20.01 -2.52 2.44
N ASP A 274 20.09 -1.88 3.61
CA ASP A 274 18.92 -1.44 4.39
C ASP A 274 18.04 -0.41 3.67
N THR A 275 18.62 0.54 2.93
CA THR A 275 17.81 1.46 2.11
C THR A 275 16.99 0.74 1.05
N LEU A 276 17.52 -0.34 0.47
CA LEU A 276 16.78 -1.17 -0.47
C LEU A 276 15.72 -2.01 0.23
N ARG A 277 16.00 -2.48 1.45
CA ARG A 277 15.03 -3.17 2.31
C ARG A 277 13.83 -2.29 2.61
N ASP A 278 14.06 -1.06 3.06
CA ASP A 278 13.03 -0.10 3.45
C ASP A 278 12.09 0.21 2.29
N ILE A 279 12.66 0.57 1.14
CA ILE A 279 11.91 0.87 -0.07
C ILE A 279 11.14 -0.38 -0.53
N SER A 280 11.80 -1.54 -0.62
CA SER A 280 11.20 -2.74 -1.18
C SER A 280 10.10 -3.31 -0.31
N LEU A 281 10.23 -3.22 1.02
CA LEU A 281 9.17 -3.63 1.93
C LEU A 281 7.93 -2.73 1.79
N ALA A 282 8.13 -1.41 1.78
CA ALA A 282 7.04 -0.45 1.59
C ALA A 282 6.30 -0.70 0.27
N LEU A 283 7.06 -0.92 -0.82
CA LEU A 283 6.51 -1.27 -2.13
C LEU A 283 5.75 -2.59 -2.08
N LEU A 284 6.30 -3.65 -1.49
CA LEU A 284 5.67 -4.97 -1.45
C LEU A 284 4.34 -4.95 -0.70
N ILE A 285 4.32 -4.34 0.49
CA ILE A 285 3.09 -4.17 1.28
C ILE A 285 2.06 -3.40 0.48
N GLY A 286 2.44 -2.25 -0.08
CA GLY A 286 1.51 -1.42 -0.82
C GLY A 286 0.99 -2.07 -2.11
N ILE A 287 1.77 -2.92 -2.80
CA ILE A 287 1.29 -3.67 -3.97
C ILE A 287 0.16 -4.61 -3.55
N ILE A 288 0.35 -5.35 -2.45
CA ILE A 288 -0.66 -6.28 -1.93
C ILE A 288 -1.91 -5.51 -1.50
N VAL A 289 -1.74 -4.44 -0.74
CA VAL A 289 -2.84 -3.63 -0.20
C VAL A 289 -3.61 -2.94 -1.33
N GLY A 290 -2.93 -2.28 -2.28
CA GLY A 290 -3.57 -1.56 -3.38
C GLY A 290 -4.31 -2.45 -4.38
N THR A 291 -3.78 -3.65 -4.64
CA THR A 291 -4.49 -4.65 -5.47
C THR A 291 -5.79 -5.09 -4.80
N TRP A 292 -5.75 -5.28 -3.48
CA TRP A 292 -6.92 -5.68 -2.71
C TRP A 292 -7.93 -4.52 -2.61
N SER A 293 -7.49 -3.31 -2.31
CA SER A 293 -8.40 -2.18 -2.08
C SER A 293 -9.19 -1.80 -3.32
N THR A 294 -8.59 -1.82 -4.50
CA THR A 294 -9.27 -1.48 -5.77
C THR A 294 -10.48 -2.39 -6.00
N VAL A 295 -10.26 -3.71 -5.86
CA VAL A 295 -11.26 -4.76 -6.13
C VAL A 295 -12.33 -4.83 -5.04
N PHE A 296 -11.91 -4.77 -3.76
CA PHE A 296 -12.78 -5.07 -2.63
C PHE A 296 -13.38 -3.83 -1.97
N ILE A 297 -12.79 -2.65 -2.17
CA ILE A 297 -13.20 -1.40 -1.51
C ILE A 297 -13.62 -0.33 -2.52
N ALA A 298 -12.74 0.06 -3.45
CA ALA A 298 -12.98 1.19 -4.35
C ALA A 298 -14.20 0.96 -5.26
N ALA A 299 -14.26 -0.17 -5.97
CA ALA A 299 -15.37 -0.47 -6.87
C ALA A 299 -16.71 -0.66 -6.13
N PRO A 300 -16.79 -1.42 -5.01
CA PRO A 300 -18.03 -1.50 -4.23
C PRO A 300 -18.46 -0.15 -3.62
N LEU A 301 -17.51 0.68 -3.19
CA LEU A 301 -17.78 2.02 -2.65
C LEU A 301 -18.36 2.93 -3.74
N TYR A 302 -17.80 2.90 -4.94
CA TYR A 302 -18.38 3.60 -6.07
C TYR A 302 -19.81 3.13 -6.39
N SER A 303 -20.07 1.81 -6.37
CA SER A 303 -21.42 1.26 -6.53
C SER A 303 -22.39 1.84 -5.51
N GLN A 304 -22.02 1.82 -4.22
CA GLN A 304 -22.84 2.34 -3.14
C GLN A 304 -23.16 3.84 -3.27
N LEU A 305 -22.18 4.65 -3.69
CA LEU A 305 -22.37 6.10 -3.89
C LEU A 305 -23.35 6.43 -5.04
N ARG A 306 -23.50 5.52 -5.99
CA ARG A 306 -24.30 5.67 -7.21
C ARG A 306 -25.69 5.04 -7.12
N GLU A 307 -25.83 3.92 -6.41
CA GLU A 307 -27.12 3.24 -6.18
C GLU A 307 -28.20 4.13 -5.53
N GLY A 308 -27.80 5.23 -4.89
CA GLY A 308 -28.70 6.25 -4.36
C GLY A 308 -29.40 7.12 -5.42
N GLU A 309 -28.87 7.17 -6.65
CA GLU A 309 -29.34 8.10 -7.67
C GLU A 309 -30.72 7.71 -8.24
N PRO A 310 -31.65 8.67 -8.42
CA PRO A 310 -33.00 8.36 -8.91
C PRO A 310 -33.03 7.62 -10.25
N ALA A 311 -32.13 7.96 -11.18
CA ALA A 311 -32.06 7.31 -12.48
C ALA A 311 -31.64 5.83 -12.37
N ILE A 312 -30.64 5.53 -11.53
CA ILE A 312 -30.15 4.18 -11.30
C ILE A 312 -31.21 3.33 -10.58
N ARG A 313 -31.85 3.88 -9.54
CA ARG A 313 -32.93 3.18 -8.82
C ARG A 313 -34.11 2.83 -9.71
N ARG A 314 -34.52 3.74 -10.60
CA ARG A 314 -35.61 3.48 -11.55
C ARG A 314 -35.26 2.36 -12.51
N HIS A 315 -34.04 2.38 -13.07
CA HIS A 315 -33.54 1.32 -13.94
C HIS A 315 -33.48 -0.03 -13.21
N GLU A 316 -32.92 -0.05 -12.00
CA GLU A 316 -32.81 -1.25 -11.18
C GLU A 316 -34.19 -1.86 -10.87
N GLN A 317 -35.17 -1.04 -10.48
CA GLN A 317 -36.55 -1.50 -10.28
C GLN A 317 -37.18 -2.07 -11.55
N LYS A 318 -36.92 -1.46 -12.71
CA LYS A 318 -37.39 -1.96 -14.01
C LYS A 318 -36.80 -3.34 -14.30
N VAL A 319 -35.48 -3.49 -14.16
CA VAL A 319 -34.77 -4.76 -14.37
C VAL A 319 -35.30 -5.86 -13.44
N LEU A 320 -35.49 -5.55 -12.15
CA LEU A 320 -36.01 -6.52 -11.18
C LEU A 320 -37.44 -6.96 -11.51
N LYS A 321 -38.33 -6.01 -11.86
CA LYS A 321 -39.70 -6.33 -12.28
C LYS A 321 -39.76 -7.17 -13.55
N GLU A 322 -38.91 -6.87 -14.54
CA GLU A 322 -38.83 -7.67 -15.77
C GLU A 322 -38.34 -9.09 -15.50
N ARG A 323 -37.38 -9.26 -14.58
CA ARG A 323 -36.91 -10.59 -14.14
C ARG A 323 -37.99 -11.37 -13.39
N GLU A 324 -38.73 -10.72 -12.49
CA GLU A 324 -39.86 -11.34 -11.77
C GLU A 324 -40.96 -11.80 -12.73
N ARG A 325 -41.30 -10.97 -13.73
CA ARG A 325 -42.26 -11.33 -14.79
C ARG A 325 -41.79 -12.52 -15.61
N ALA A 326 -40.52 -12.53 -16.03
CA ALA A 326 -39.96 -13.64 -16.78
C ALA A 326 -39.93 -14.94 -15.95
N ALA A 327 -39.57 -14.87 -14.67
CA ALA A 327 -39.56 -16.02 -13.77
C ALA A 327 -40.98 -16.58 -13.52
N SER A 328 -41.97 -15.69 -13.38
CA SER A 328 -43.37 -16.07 -13.22
C SER A 328 -43.91 -16.76 -14.48
N ALA A 329 -43.63 -16.22 -15.67
CA ALA A 329 -44.03 -16.82 -16.93
C ALA A 329 -43.45 -18.23 -17.13
N VAL A 330 -42.18 -18.45 -16.74
CA VAL A 330 -41.56 -19.79 -16.79
C VAL A 330 -42.23 -20.76 -15.81
N ARG A 331 -42.57 -20.28 -14.60
CA ARG A 331 -43.26 -21.08 -13.59
C ARG A 331 -44.67 -21.47 -14.04
N ASP A 332 -45.39 -20.54 -14.66
CA ASP A 332 -46.76 -20.78 -15.16
C ASP A 332 -46.75 -21.84 -16.28
N VAL A 333 -45.80 -21.75 -17.21
CA VAL A 333 -45.60 -22.77 -18.27
C VAL A 333 -45.24 -24.14 -17.67
N ALA A 334 -44.41 -24.19 -16.62
CA ALA A 334 -44.06 -25.44 -15.95
C ALA A 334 -45.19 -26.04 -15.10
N SER A 335 -46.22 -25.26 -14.77
CA SER A 335 -47.37 -25.69 -13.94
C SER A 335 -48.56 -26.22 -14.75
N LEU A 336 -48.49 -26.17 -16.09
CA LEU A 336 -49.51 -26.74 -16.96
C LEU A 336 -49.45 -28.28 -16.89
N PRO A 337 -50.57 -28.97 -16.56
CA PRO A 337 -50.59 -30.43 -16.49
C PRO A 337 -50.50 -31.04 -17.89
N GLY A 338 -49.37 -31.71 -18.17
CA GLY A 338 -49.20 -32.71 -19.24
C GLY A 338 -49.27 -32.20 -20.69
N THR A 339 -48.09 -32.07 -21.32
CA THR A 339 -47.87 -32.66 -22.66
C THR A 339 -47.24 -34.02 -22.49
#